data_AF-A0A6P6PSX1-F1
#
_entry.id   AF-A0A6P6PSX1-F1
#
_cell.length_a   1.000
_cell.length_b   1.000
_cell.length_c   1.000
_cell.angle_alpha   90.00
_cell.angle_beta   90.00
_cell.angle_gamma   90.00
#
_symmetry.space_group_name_H-M   'P 1'
#
loop_
_entity.id
_entity.type
_entity.pdbx_description
1 polymer ?
#
loop_
_entity_poly.entity_id
_entity_poly.type
_entity_poly.pdbx_seq_one_letter_code
_entity_poly.pdbx_strand_id
1 'polypeptide(L)'
;MAESETRQRLLRNVKKEVKQIMEEAVTRKFVHEDSSRIFSFCGVVEACVLHGLKRRAAGFLRSNKLAALFMKMGKMFPPAEELCRKVQELEQIIENKQNQGQTSQESVRKPSRSLNLSPLAIKHLWIRTALTEKLLDKILLYLVENSSKFYEREALLRDPVDGPILASLLVGPCALEYTKAKTANHFWTDPSADELVQRHRIHSGHCRQDSPTKRPALVR
;
A
#
# COMPACT_ATOMS: atom_id res chain seq x y z
N MET A 1 -4.17 -8.71 32.47
CA MET A 1 -5.46 -8.88 31.76
C MET A 1 -5.56 -7.91 30.56
N ALA A 2 -5.40 -6.60 30.75
CA ALA A 2 -5.45 -5.60 29.67
C ALA A 2 -4.38 -5.77 28.55
N GLU A 3 -3.18 -6.23 28.89
CA GLU A 3 -2.10 -6.44 27.91
C GLU A 3 -2.39 -7.62 26.98
N SER A 4 -2.89 -8.73 27.53
CA SER A 4 -3.32 -9.89 26.74
C SER A 4 -4.48 -9.51 25.81
N GLU A 5 -5.44 -8.72 26.29
CA GLU A 5 -6.53 -8.21 25.45
C GLU A 5 -6.02 -7.33 24.30
N THR A 6 -5.01 -6.50 24.56
CA THR A 6 -4.36 -5.66 23.55
C THR A 6 -3.66 -6.51 22.50
N ARG A 7 -2.87 -7.52 22.90
CA ARG A 7 -2.22 -8.47 21.98
C ARG A 7 -3.24 -9.20 21.10
N GLN A 8 -4.31 -9.70 21.72
CA GLN A 8 -5.37 -10.39 21.00
C GLN A 8 -6.11 -9.46 20.02
N ARG A 9 -6.33 -8.18 20.39
CA ARG A 9 -6.90 -7.18 19.48
C ARG A 9 -5.99 -6.94 18.27
N LEU A 10 -4.68 -6.79 18.48
CA LEU A 10 -3.70 -6.63 17.41
C LEU A 10 -3.73 -7.83 16.44
N LEU A 11 -3.67 -9.06 16.98
CA LEU A 11 -3.74 -10.27 16.17
C LEU A 11 -5.06 -10.40 15.39
N ARG A 12 -6.21 -10.06 16.01
CA ARG A 12 -7.50 -10.07 15.31
C ARG A 12 -7.51 -9.11 14.13
N ASN A 13 -6.93 -7.91 14.31
CA ASN A 13 -6.83 -6.94 13.22
C ASN A 13 -5.95 -7.48 12.08
N VAL A 14 -4.77 -8.07 12.40
CA VAL A 14 -3.89 -8.65 11.38
C VAL A 14 -4.62 -9.75 10.62
N LYS A 15 -5.27 -10.70 11.32
CA LYS A 15 -6.03 -11.79 10.69
C LYS A 15 -7.09 -11.26 9.73
N LYS A 16 -7.80 -10.18 10.11
CA LYS A 16 -8.80 -9.54 9.25
C LYS A 16 -8.17 -8.96 7.99
N GLU A 17 -7.10 -8.18 8.11
CA GLU A 17 -6.46 -7.54 6.95
C GLU A 17 -5.80 -8.58 6.02
N VAL A 18 -5.16 -9.61 6.59
CA VAL A 18 -4.60 -10.75 5.82
C VAL A 18 -5.71 -11.41 5.02
N LYS A 19 -6.83 -11.77 5.65
CA LYS A 19 -7.98 -12.37 4.95
C LYS A 19 -8.44 -11.50 3.78
N GLN A 20 -8.60 -10.20 4.01
CA GLN A 20 -9.02 -9.29 2.95
C GLN A 20 -8.00 -9.22 1.80
N ILE A 21 -6.71 -9.13 2.08
CA ILE A 21 -5.67 -9.12 1.04
C ILE A 21 -5.70 -10.41 0.22
N MET A 22 -5.79 -11.56 0.90
CA MET A 22 -5.82 -12.86 0.23
C MET A 22 -7.08 -13.02 -0.65
N GLU A 23 -8.25 -12.60 -0.16
CA GLU A 23 -9.48 -12.60 -0.94
C GLU A 23 -9.37 -11.71 -2.19
N GLU A 24 -8.75 -10.52 -2.08
CA GLU A 24 -8.53 -9.64 -3.24
C GLU A 24 -7.62 -10.29 -4.28
N ALA A 25 -6.49 -10.84 -3.82
CA ALA A 25 -5.50 -11.45 -4.69
C ALA A 25 -6.10 -12.60 -5.51
N VAL A 26 -6.94 -13.42 -4.86
CA VAL A 26 -7.61 -14.55 -5.51
C VAL A 26 -8.69 -14.09 -6.49
N THR A 27 -9.48 -13.07 -6.13
CA THR A 27 -10.63 -12.64 -6.95
C THR A 27 -10.24 -11.71 -8.10
N ARG A 28 -9.27 -10.82 -7.92
CA ARG A 28 -8.88 -9.80 -8.90
C ARG A 28 -7.64 -10.17 -9.71
N LYS A 29 -6.90 -11.22 -9.32
CA LYS A 29 -5.62 -11.67 -9.91
C LYS A 29 -4.45 -10.69 -9.78
N PHE A 30 -4.67 -9.48 -9.27
CA PHE A 30 -3.63 -8.51 -8.96
C PHE A 30 -4.03 -7.72 -7.70
N VAL A 31 -3.01 -7.24 -6.97
CA VAL A 31 -3.19 -6.34 -5.83
C VAL A 31 -2.33 -5.10 -6.07
N HIS A 32 -2.90 -3.93 -5.83
CA HIS A 32 -2.21 -2.65 -5.99
C HIS A 32 -1.47 -2.26 -4.72
N GLU A 33 -0.17 -1.95 -4.84
CA GLU A 33 0.66 -1.53 -3.71
C GLU A 33 0.20 -0.21 -3.06
N ASP A 34 -0.51 0.62 -3.82
CA ASP A 34 -1.05 1.91 -3.37
C ASP A 34 -2.55 1.85 -3.01
N SER A 35 -3.12 0.66 -2.90
CA SER A 35 -4.51 0.52 -2.48
C SER A 35 -4.68 0.84 -0.99
N SER A 36 -5.87 1.32 -0.62
CA SER A 36 -6.25 1.52 0.78
C SER A 36 -6.12 0.26 1.62
N ARG A 37 -6.35 -0.92 1.03
CA ARG A 37 -6.18 -2.22 1.69
C ARG A 37 -4.74 -2.47 2.11
N ILE A 38 -3.77 -2.14 1.25
CA ILE A 38 -2.35 -2.25 1.61
C ILE A 38 -1.96 -1.26 2.68
N PHE A 39 -2.42 0.00 2.64
CA PHE A 39 -2.13 0.96 3.70
C PHE A 39 -2.74 0.56 5.05
N SER A 40 -3.97 0.04 5.05
CA SER A 40 -4.64 -0.49 6.25
C SER A 40 -3.84 -1.64 6.86
N PHE A 41 -3.47 -2.63 6.04
CA PHE A 41 -2.62 -3.74 6.45
C PHE A 41 -1.27 -3.26 7.01
N CYS A 42 -0.58 -2.35 6.30
CA CYS A 42 0.69 -1.80 6.76
C CYS A 42 0.57 -1.14 8.14
N GLY A 43 -0.50 -0.36 8.37
CA GLY A 43 -0.75 0.28 9.66
C GLY A 43 -0.98 -0.72 10.78
N VAL A 44 -1.71 -1.82 10.52
CA VAL A 44 -1.95 -2.87 11.50
C VAL A 44 -0.66 -3.64 11.82
N VAL A 45 0.15 -3.97 10.81
CA VAL A 45 1.46 -4.62 11.02
C VAL A 45 2.41 -3.69 11.78
N GLU A 46 2.50 -2.43 11.41
CA GLU A 46 3.30 -1.42 12.12
C GLU A 46 2.92 -1.34 13.60
N ALA A 47 1.62 -1.31 13.91
CA ALA A 47 1.15 -1.32 15.29
C ALA A 47 1.62 -2.57 16.05
N CYS A 48 1.64 -3.73 15.40
CA CYS A 48 2.17 -4.97 15.98
C CYS A 48 3.67 -4.90 16.22
N VAL A 49 4.44 -4.38 15.26
CA VAL A 49 5.90 -4.22 15.37
C VAL A 49 6.29 -3.23 16.46
N LEU A 50 5.50 -2.18 16.68
CA LEU A 50 5.79 -1.16 17.68
C LEU A 50 5.25 -1.51 19.08
N HIS A 51 4.39 -2.52 19.21
CA HIS A 51 3.81 -2.93 20.48
C HIS A 51 4.89 -3.45 21.45
N GLY A 52 5.08 -2.73 22.56
CA GLY A 52 6.09 -3.07 23.58
C GLY A 52 7.53 -2.90 23.11
N LEU A 53 7.79 -2.08 22.08
CA LEU A 53 9.14 -1.79 21.63
C LEU A 53 9.92 -0.99 22.69
N LYS A 54 11.14 -1.45 23.03
CA LYS A 54 12.01 -0.75 23.98
C LYS A 54 12.35 0.65 23.48
N ARG A 55 12.37 1.64 24.37
CA ARG A 55 12.82 3.01 24.05
C ARG A 55 14.21 3.03 23.38
N ARG A 56 15.13 2.16 23.82
CA ARG A 56 16.48 2.02 23.26
C ARG A 56 16.54 1.38 21.86
N ALA A 57 15.45 0.82 21.37
CA ALA A 57 15.33 0.29 20.02
C ALA A 57 14.59 1.25 19.08
N ALA A 58 13.77 2.17 19.63
CA ALA A 58 12.92 3.09 18.89
C ALA A 58 13.60 4.40 18.43
N GLY A 59 14.91 4.56 18.68
CA GLY A 59 15.63 5.81 18.38
C GLY A 59 15.24 6.98 19.30
N PHE A 60 15.71 8.19 18.98
CA PHE A 60 15.41 9.41 19.76
C PHE A 60 13.99 9.93 19.44
N LEU A 61 13.43 10.80 20.29
CA LEU A 61 12.01 11.21 20.32
C LEU A 61 11.40 11.69 18.98
N ARG A 62 12.19 12.16 18.01
CA ARG A 62 11.74 12.65 16.70
C ARG A 62 12.01 11.67 15.54
N SER A 63 12.64 10.53 15.81
CA SER A 63 13.01 9.57 14.77
C SER A 63 11.88 8.60 14.45
N ASN A 64 11.78 8.22 13.19
CA ASN A 64 10.88 7.16 12.75
C ASN A 64 11.27 5.85 13.46
N LYS A 65 10.38 5.34 14.33
CA LYS A 65 10.67 4.18 15.19
C LYS A 65 10.96 2.91 14.38
N LEU A 66 10.28 2.73 13.25
CA LEU A 66 10.53 1.60 12.35
C LEU A 66 11.91 1.72 11.70
N ALA A 67 12.26 2.92 11.22
CA ALA A 67 13.59 3.18 10.66
C ALA A 67 14.68 2.85 11.69
N ALA A 68 14.57 3.37 12.91
CA ALA A 68 15.54 3.09 13.98
C ALA A 68 15.66 1.59 14.30
N LEU A 69 14.52 0.88 14.35
CA LEU A 69 14.50 -0.57 14.59
C LEU A 69 15.18 -1.34 13.45
N PHE A 70 14.81 -1.06 12.20
CA PHE A 70 15.33 -1.78 11.04
C PHE A 70 16.81 -1.48 10.80
N MET A 71 17.27 -0.23 10.99
CA MET A 71 18.70 0.10 10.95
C MET A 71 19.49 -0.66 12.01
N LYS A 72 18.95 -0.79 13.23
CA LYS A 72 19.59 -1.55 14.31
C LYS A 72 19.62 -3.05 14.01
N MET A 73 18.57 -3.57 13.40
CA MET A 73 18.46 -4.96 12.97
C MET A 73 19.41 -5.28 11.81
N GLY A 74 19.52 -4.40 10.81
CA GLY A 74 20.34 -4.60 9.61
C GLY A 74 21.79 -4.92 9.90
N LYS A 75 22.34 -4.41 11.02
CA LYS A 75 23.70 -4.75 11.50
C LYS A 75 23.92 -6.25 11.76
N MET A 76 22.85 -7.02 11.93
CA MET A 76 22.88 -8.43 12.32
C MET A 76 22.07 -9.33 11.39
N PHE A 77 21.28 -8.75 10.50
CA PHE A 77 20.37 -9.47 9.62
C PHE A 77 20.42 -8.83 8.23
N PRO A 78 21.20 -9.42 7.29
CA PRO A 78 21.43 -8.85 5.97
C PRO A 78 20.15 -8.49 5.18
N PRO A 79 19.04 -9.27 5.23
CA PRO A 79 17.81 -8.88 4.54
C PRO A 79 17.22 -7.55 5.04
N ALA A 80 17.37 -7.22 6.33
CA ALA A 80 16.93 -5.92 6.84
C ALA A 80 17.87 -4.79 6.40
N GLU A 81 19.17 -5.05 6.21
CA GLU A 81 20.10 -4.07 5.66
C GLU A 81 19.75 -3.72 4.21
N GLU A 82 19.44 -4.73 3.39
CA GLU A 82 18.99 -4.51 2.01
C GLU A 82 17.71 -3.67 1.96
N LEU A 83 16.75 -3.97 2.84
CA LEU A 83 15.53 -3.16 2.98
C LEU A 83 15.86 -1.71 3.34
N CYS A 84 16.75 -1.49 4.32
CA CYS A 84 17.15 -0.14 4.73
C CYS A 84 17.75 0.67 3.58
N ARG A 85 18.67 0.07 2.82
CA ARG A 85 19.27 0.73 1.64
C ARG A 85 18.20 1.16 0.65
N LYS A 86 17.25 0.25 0.35
CA LYS A 86 16.19 0.51 -0.61
C LYS A 86 15.21 1.58 -0.16
N VAL A 87 14.84 1.60 1.13
CA VAL A 87 13.99 2.66 1.67
C VAL A 87 14.71 4.01 1.67
N GLN A 88 16.00 4.07 2.00
CA GLN A 88 16.80 5.29 1.92
C GLN A 88 16.88 5.85 0.50
N GLU A 89 17.09 5.00 -0.51
CA GLU A 89 17.05 5.40 -1.92
C GLU A 89 15.68 6.01 -2.30
N LEU A 90 14.58 5.41 -1.82
CA LEU A 90 13.23 5.94 -2.04
C LEU A 90 13.01 7.29 -1.33
N GLU A 91 13.47 7.45 -0.10
CA GLU A 91 13.40 8.71 0.66
C GLU A 91 14.16 9.83 -0.05
N GLN A 92 15.37 9.56 -0.58
CA GLN A 92 16.13 10.52 -1.37
C GLN A 92 15.41 10.93 -2.66
N ILE A 93 14.77 9.98 -3.35
CA ILE A 93 13.98 10.28 -4.55
C ILE A 93 12.80 11.21 -4.19
N ILE A 94 12.13 10.96 -3.07
CA ILE A 94 11.00 11.78 -2.59
C ILE A 94 11.48 13.21 -2.26
N GLU A 95 12.58 13.34 -1.52
CA GLU A 95 13.15 14.64 -1.12
C GLU A 95 13.61 15.46 -2.32
N ASN A 96 14.36 14.85 -3.23
CA ASN A 96 14.84 15.50 -4.46
C ASN A 96 13.68 16.02 -5.33
N LYS A 97 12.53 15.35 -5.31
CA LYS A 97 11.32 15.80 -6.04
C LYS A 97 10.59 16.94 -5.36
N GLN A 98 10.52 16.94 -4.02
CA GLN A 98 9.93 18.07 -3.28
C GLN A 98 10.73 19.36 -3.52
N ASN A 99 12.05 19.27 -3.60
CA ASN A 99 12.91 20.42 -3.89
C ASN A 99 12.82 20.89 -5.36
N GLN A 100 12.69 19.98 -6.34
CA GLN A 100 12.48 20.35 -7.75
C GLN A 100 11.14 21.02 -8.04
N GLY A 101 10.08 20.70 -7.27
CA GLY A 101 8.75 21.31 -7.42
C GLY A 101 8.71 22.81 -7.09
N GLN A 102 9.74 23.36 -6.45
CA GLN A 102 9.83 24.77 -6.07
C GLN A 102 10.65 25.63 -7.06
N THR A 103 11.37 25.06 -8.03
CA THR A 103 12.40 25.80 -8.81
C THR A 103 12.28 25.69 -10.33
N SER A 104 11.18 25.22 -10.93
CA SER A 104 11.11 25.16 -12.41
C SER A 104 9.72 25.39 -12.99
N GLN A 105 9.46 26.65 -13.36
CA GLN A 105 8.85 26.91 -14.68
C GLN A 105 9.88 26.53 -15.75
N GLU A 106 9.39 25.93 -16.83
CA GLU A 106 10.07 25.75 -18.11
C GLU A 106 11.15 24.65 -18.21
N SER A 107 10.75 23.46 -18.67
CA SER A 107 11.41 22.82 -19.83
C SER A 107 10.72 21.50 -20.22
N VAL A 108 10.39 21.43 -21.50
CA VAL A 108 9.88 20.26 -22.21
C VAL A 108 11.01 19.23 -22.34
N ARG A 109 10.84 18.02 -21.77
CA ARG A 109 11.17 16.71 -22.39
C ARG A 109 11.16 15.52 -21.40
N LYS A 110 10.46 14.46 -21.84
CA LYS A 110 10.38 13.06 -21.37
C LYS A 110 9.50 12.77 -20.13
N PRO A 111 8.40 12.01 -20.27
CA PRO A 111 7.70 11.44 -19.13
C PRO A 111 8.54 10.30 -18.56
N SER A 112 9.49 10.62 -17.68
CA SER A 112 9.92 9.61 -16.71
C SER A 112 8.68 9.20 -15.92
N ARG A 113 8.36 7.90 -15.91
CA ARG A 113 7.18 7.36 -15.19
C ARG A 113 7.25 7.84 -13.74
N SER A 114 6.49 8.88 -13.43
CA SER A 114 6.61 9.64 -12.21
C SER A 114 5.90 8.92 -11.08
N LEU A 115 6.65 8.52 -10.06
CA LEU A 115 6.10 7.96 -8.83
C LEU A 115 5.63 9.13 -7.94
N ASN A 116 4.43 9.64 -8.19
CA ASN A 116 3.77 10.56 -7.27
C ASN A 116 3.18 9.75 -6.11
N LEU A 117 3.94 9.60 -5.02
CA LEU A 117 3.51 8.87 -3.83
C LEU A 117 2.53 9.69 -2.98
N SER A 118 1.48 9.05 -2.48
CA SER A 118 0.53 9.68 -1.56
C SER A 118 1.16 9.88 -0.16
N PRO A 119 0.64 10.80 0.68
CA PRO A 119 1.11 10.94 2.06
C PRO A 119 1.02 9.64 2.88
N LEU A 120 0.02 8.79 2.59
CA LEU A 120 -0.12 7.48 3.20
C LEU A 120 0.97 6.51 2.75
N ALA A 121 1.37 6.57 1.47
CA ALA A 121 2.48 5.78 0.94
C ALA A 121 3.82 6.15 1.57
N ILE A 122 4.02 7.42 1.91
CA ILE A 122 5.20 7.90 2.66
C ILE A 122 5.13 7.43 4.12
N LYS A 123 3.97 7.59 4.76
CA LYS A 123 3.77 7.18 6.17
C LYS A 123 4.10 5.71 6.39
N HIS A 124 3.64 4.84 5.49
CA HIS A 124 3.80 3.39 5.60
C HIS A 124 4.96 2.84 4.76
N LEU A 125 5.89 3.69 4.33
CA LEU A 125 6.96 3.35 3.40
C LEU A 125 7.74 2.10 3.84
N TRP A 126 8.15 2.04 5.11
CA TRP A 126 8.97 0.95 5.65
C TRP A 126 8.29 -0.43 5.57
N ILE A 127 7.04 -0.55 6.03
CA ILE A 127 6.30 -1.83 5.97
C ILE A 127 5.90 -2.16 4.54
N ARG A 128 5.49 -1.15 3.76
CA ARG A 128 5.09 -1.34 2.35
C ARG A 128 6.26 -1.84 1.52
N THR A 129 7.44 -1.23 1.65
CA THR A 129 8.64 -1.70 0.94
C THR A 129 9.03 -3.10 1.40
N ALA A 130 9.00 -3.41 2.71
CA ALA A 130 9.28 -4.76 3.19
C ALA A 130 8.31 -5.81 2.61
N LEU A 131 7.04 -5.44 2.45
CA LEU A 131 6.01 -6.29 1.87
C LEU A 131 6.27 -6.53 0.37
N THR A 132 6.52 -5.48 -0.41
CA THR A 132 6.76 -5.57 -1.85
C THR A 132 8.06 -6.31 -2.19
N GLU A 133 9.06 -6.23 -1.31
CA GLU A 133 10.33 -6.93 -1.46
C GLU A 133 10.28 -8.39 -0.96
N LYS A 134 9.14 -8.85 -0.44
CA LYS A 134 8.97 -10.21 0.11
C LYS A 134 9.98 -10.51 1.24
N LEU A 135 10.20 -9.51 2.09
CA LEU A 135 11.09 -9.56 3.24
C LEU A 135 10.37 -9.43 4.58
N LEU A 136 9.13 -8.92 4.58
CA LEU A 136 8.42 -8.59 5.80
C LEU A 136 8.22 -9.81 6.73
N ASP A 137 7.80 -10.96 6.20
CA ASP A 137 7.65 -12.22 6.95
C ASP A 137 8.97 -12.65 7.62
N LYS A 138 10.08 -12.63 6.88
CA LYS A 138 11.42 -12.97 7.38
C LYS A 138 11.90 -12.01 8.46
N ILE A 139 11.64 -10.71 8.28
CA ILE A 139 11.96 -9.66 9.25
C ILE A 139 11.18 -9.87 10.54
N LEU A 140 9.87 -10.17 10.47
CA LEU A 140 9.08 -10.45 11.66
C LEU A 140 9.53 -11.72 12.36
N LEU A 141 9.83 -12.79 11.61
CA LEU A 141 10.35 -14.02 12.20
C LEU A 141 11.65 -13.74 12.98
N TYR A 142 12.60 -13.01 12.38
CA TYR A 142 13.83 -12.61 13.06
C TYR A 142 13.56 -11.79 14.32
N LEU A 143 12.59 -10.86 14.30
CA LEU A 143 12.20 -10.08 15.47
C LEU A 143 11.63 -10.93 16.60
N VAL A 144 10.85 -11.97 16.26
CA VAL A 144 10.30 -12.92 17.24
C VAL A 144 11.42 -13.72 17.89
N GLU A 145 12.32 -14.28 17.07
CA GLU A 145 13.47 -15.07 17.53
C GLU A 145 14.44 -14.25 18.41
N ASN A 146 14.60 -12.95 18.10
CA ASN A 146 15.49 -12.03 18.82
C ASN A 146 14.74 -11.05 19.72
N SER A 147 13.49 -11.38 20.10
CA SER A 147 12.56 -10.45 20.71
C SER A 147 13.08 -9.83 22.01
N SER A 148 13.82 -10.59 22.82
CA SER A 148 14.42 -10.13 24.08
C SER A 148 15.33 -8.89 23.92
N LYS A 149 15.97 -8.72 22.77
CA LYS A 149 16.89 -7.60 22.47
C LYS A 149 16.14 -6.29 22.19
N PHE A 150 14.96 -6.38 21.59
CA PHE A 150 14.22 -5.22 21.06
C PHE A 150 12.97 -4.88 21.87
N TYR A 151 12.37 -5.85 22.56
CA TYR A 151 11.03 -5.74 23.14
C TYR A 151 10.98 -5.92 24.66
N GLU A 152 10.03 -5.24 25.29
CA GLU A 152 9.64 -5.41 26.69
C GLU A 152 8.97 -6.78 26.91
N ARG A 153 8.86 -7.23 28.17
CA ARG A 153 8.36 -8.58 28.51
C ARG A 153 6.94 -8.84 27.98
N GLU A 154 6.09 -7.83 28.01
CA GLU A 154 4.66 -7.91 27.66
C GLU A 154 4.37 -7.65 26.18
N ALA A 155 5.42 -7.45 25.38
CA ALA A 155 5.30 -7.16 23.96
C ALA A 155 4.69 -8.33 23.17
N LEU A 156 4.06 -8.00 22.05
CA LEU A 156 3.39 -8.99 21.20
C LEU A 156 4.38 -9.99 20.61
N LEU A 157 5.50 -9.46 20.11
CA LEU A 157 6.54 -10.26 19.46
C LEU A 157 7.40 -11.07 20.45
N ARG A 158 7.24 -10.85 21.76
CA ARG A 158 7.94 -11.61 22.81
C ARG A 158 7.08 -12.73 23.40
N ASP A 159 5.77 -12.68 23.16
CA ASP A 159 4.86 -13.75 23.56
C ASP A 159 5.18 -15.02 22.77
N PRO A 160 5.35 -16.18 23.43
CA PRO A 160 5.81 -17.41 22.80
C PRO A 160 4.79 -18.03 21.83
N VAL A 161 3.55 -17.56 21.83
CA VAL A 161 2.47 -18.05 20.97
C VAL A 161 2.06 -16.97 19.98
N ASP A 162 1.72 -15.78 20.47
CA ASP A 162 1.18 -14.70 19.65
C ASP A 162 2.22 -14.16 18.63
N GLY A 163 3.50 -14.10 19.01
CA GLY A 163 4.60 -13.67 18.13
C GLY A 163 4.78 -14.58 16.91
N PRO A 164 5.01 -15.90 17.10
CA PRO A 164 5.09 -16.85 15.99
C PRO A 164 3.83 -16.92 15.12
N ILE A 165 2.64 -16.77 15.71
CA ILE A 165 1.38 -16.68 14.96
C ILE A 165 1.40 -15.47 14.03
N LEU A 166 1.81 -14.30 14.52
CA LEU A 166 1.91 -13.09 13.71
C LEU A 166 2.86 -13.30 12.53
N ALA A 167 4.07 -13.83 12.75
CA ALA A 167 5.02 -14.09 11.68
C ALA A 167 4.44 -15.03 10.61
N SER A 168 3.78 -16.11 11.05
CA SER A 168 3.16 -17.11 10.16
C SER A 168 2.02 -16.52 9.31
N LEU A 169 1.23 -15.60 9.87
CA LEU A 169 0.13 -14.94 9.15
C LEU A 169 0.62 -14.08 7.96
N LEU A 170 1.85 -13.58 8.03
CA LEU A 170 2.40 -12.67 7.02
C LEU A 170 3.00 -13.39 5.81
N VAL A 171 3.27 -14.70 5.92
CA VAL A 171 3.80 -15.52 4.82
C VAL A 171 2.90 -15.44 3.58
N GLY A 172 1.58 -15.48 3.77
CA GLY A 172 0.60 -15.38 2.68
C GLY A 172 0.71 -14.06 1.90
N PRO A 173 0.47 -12.89 2.55
CA PRO A 173 0.64 -11.59 1.91
C PRO A 173 2.02 -11.37 1.30
N CYS A 174 3.11 -11.77 1.98
CA CYS A 174 4.47 -11.62 1.46
C CYS A 174 4.76 -12.44 0.21
N ALA A 175 4.02 -13.51 -0.06
CA ALA A 175 4.18 -14.30 -1.28
C ALA A 175 3.57 -13.62 -2.53
N LEU A 176 2.69 -12.64 -2.35
CA LEU A 176 1.97 -11.98 -3.44
C LEU A 176 2.88 -11.08 -4.29
N GLU A 177 2.48 -10.89 -5.55
CA GLU A 177 3.04 -9.89 -6.44
C GLU A 177 2.19 -8.62 -6.37
N TYR A 178 2.80 -7.52 -5.92
CA TYR A 178 2.13 -6.23 -5.81
C TYR A 178 2.45 -5.36 -7.02
N THR A 179 1.40 -4.90 -7.69
CA THR A 179 1.52 -4.14 -8.93
C THR A 179 1.65 -2.63 -8.67
N LYS A 180 2.71 -2.04 -9.24
CA LYS A 180 2.98 -0.58 -9.27
C LYS A 180 2.15 0.17 -10.31
N ALA A 181 1.58 -0.55 -11.27
CA ALA A 181 0.75 0.05 -12.28
C ALA A 181 -0.49 0.61 -11.60
N LYS A 182 -0.77 1.91 -11.79
CA LYS A 182 -2.17 2.35 -11.77
C LYS A 182 -2.82 1.57 -12.90
N THR A 183 -3.55 0.49 -12.60
CA THR A 183 -4.42 -0.05 -13.63
C THR A 183 -5.29 1.12 -14.07
N ALA A 184 -5.49 1.29 -15.38
CA ALA A 184 -6.39 2.29 -15.94
C ALA A 184 -7.87 2.10 -15.52
N ASN A 185 -8.12 1.39 -14.42
CA ASN A 185 -9.42 1.04 -13.88
C ASN A 185 -9.91 2.06 -12.82
N HIS A 186 -9.16 3.13 -12.55
CA HIS A 186 -9.71 4.35 -11.95
C HIS A 186 -10.20 5.37 -13.00
N PHE A 187 -10.28 4.99 -14.28
CA PHE A 187 -10.85 5.84 -15.33
C PHE A 187 -12.18 5.33 -15.91
N TRP A 188 -12.64 4.14 -15.51
CA TRP A 188 -14.00 3.69 -15.75
C TRP A 188 -14.75 3.68 -14.43
N THR A 189 -15.00 4.87 -13.89
CA THR A 189 -16.21 5.06 -13.09
C THR A 189 -17.36 4.65 -14.01
N ASP A 190 -18.19 3.68 -13.61
CA ASP A 190 -19.42 3.40 -14.34
C ASP A 190 -20.15 4.75 -14.50
N PRO A 191 -20.37 5.24 -15.73
CA PRO A 191 -21.03 6.52 -15.93
C PRO A 191 -22.39 6.44 -15.25
N SER A 192 -22.74 7.49 -14.49
CA SER A 192 -24.02 7.51 -13.81
C SER A 192 -25.16 7.39 -14.84
N ALA A 193 -26.33 6.89 -14.43
CA ALA A 193 -27.48 6.80 -15.31
C ALA A 193 -27.79 8.15 -15.99
N ASP A 194 -27.55 9.26 -15.30
CA ASP A 194 -27.69 10.61 -15.85
C ASP A 194 -26.66 10.91 -16.95
N GLU A 195 -25.39 10.51 -16.79
CA GLU A 195 -24.37 10.65 -17.83
C GLU A 195 -24.66 9.78 -19.06
N LEU A 196 -25.20 8.57 -18.86
CA LEU A 196 -25.64 7.68 -19.94
C LEU A 196 -26.81 8.29 -20.71
N VAL A 197 -27.81 8.84 -20.00
CA VAL A 197 -28.96 9.52 -20.61
C VAL A 197 -28.54 10.77 -21.35
N GLN A 198 -27.58 11.53 -20.83
CA GLN A 198 -27.08 12.75 -21.45
C GLN A 198 -26.32 12.44 -22.75
N ARG A 199 -25.50 11.38 -22.77
CA ARG A 199 -24.87 10.88 -24.00
C ARG A 199 -25.89 10.42 -25.04
N HIS A 200 -26.96 9.74 -24.62
CA HIS A 200 -28.02 9.32 -25.55
C HIS A 200 -28.74 10.53 -26.17
N ARG A 201 -29.01 11.58 -25.38
CA ARG A 201 -29.60 12.84 -25.87
C ARG A 201 -28.74 13.53 -26.93
N ILE A 202 -27.42 13.54 -26.76
CA ILE A 202 -26.48 14.17 -27.70
C ILE A 202 -26.44 13.40 -29.03
N HIS A 203 -26.57 12.07 -29.00
CA HIS A 203 -26.61 11.25 -30.22
C HIS A 203 -27.99 11.18 -30.89
N SER A 204 -29.08 11.48 -30.18
CA SER A 204 -30.42 11.61 -30.79
C SER A 204 -30.69 12.96 -31.49
N GLY A 205 -29.73 13.89 -31.46
CA GLY A 205 -29.83 15.22 -32.08
C GLY A 205 -29.34 15.31 -33.53
N HIS A 206 -28.97 14.20 -34.18
CA HIS A 206 -28.55 14.19 -35.58
C HIS A 206 -29.16 13.02 -36.37
N CYS A 207 -30.45 13.15 -36.66
CA CYS A 207 -31.13 12.48 -37.76
C CYS A 207 -32.15 13.53 -38.24
N ARG A 208 -32.15 14.09 -39.44
CA ARG A 208 -31.83 13.55 -40.75
C ARG A 208 -31.39 14.68 -41.68
N GLN A 209 -30.61 14.34 -42.69
CA GLN A 209 -30.66 15.05 -43.97
C GLN A 209 -32.10 14.98 -44.50
N ASP A 210 -32.75 16.13 -44.65
CA ASP A 210 -33.93 16.23 -45.49
C ASP A 210 -33.52 16.02 -46.94
N SER A 211 -33.95 14.88 -47.48
CA SER A 211 -33.96 14.62 -48.92
C SER A 211 -34.95 15.58 -49.59
N PRO A 212 -34.67 16.15 -50.76
CA PRO A 212 -35.65 16.99 -51.44
C PRO A 212 -36.80 16.12 -51.95
N THR A 213 -37.95 16.38 -51.34
CA THR A 213 -39.31 16.00 -51.70
C THR A 213 -39.56 16.08 -53.20
N LYS A 214 -40.02 14.96 -53.80
CA LYS A 214 -41.09 14.94 -54.82
C LYS A 214 -41.53 13.49 -55.08
N ARG A 215 -42.68 13.10 -54.51
CA ARG A 215 -43.50 12.01 -55.04
C ARG A 215 -44.52 12.62 -56.01
N PRO A 216 -44.80 12.02 -57.18
CA PRO A 216 -46.07 12.18 -57.85
C PRO A 216 -47.15 11.36 -57.13
N ALA A 217 -48.36 11.90 -57.07
CA ALA A 217 -49.54 11.27 -56.49
C ALA A 217 -50.12 10.20 -57.44
N LEU A 218 -50.66 9.13 -56.86
CA LEU A 218 -51.55 8.17 -57.53
C LEU A 218 -52.99 8.70 -57.45
N VAL A 219 -53.63 8.94 -58.59
CA VAL A 219 -55.09 9.02 -58.68
C VAL A 219 -55.56 8.33 -59.97
N ARG A 220 -56.35 7.27 -59.73
CA ARG A 220 -57.28 6.50 -60.59
C ARG A 220 -56.79 5.88 -61.89
#